data_AF-M7X811-F1
#
_entry.id   AF-M7X811-F1
#
_cell.length_a   1.000
_cell.length_b   1.000
_cell.length_c   1.000
_cell.angle_alpha   90.00
_cell.angle_beta   90.00
_cell.angle_gamma   90.00
#
_symmetry.space_group_name_H-M   'P 1'
#
loop_
_entity.id
_entity.type
_entity.pdbx_description
1 polymer ?
#
loop_
_entity_poly.entity_id
_entity_poly.type
_entity_poly.pdbx_seq_one_letter_code
_entity_poly.pdbx_strand_id
1 'polypeptide(L)'
;MDFSTRTPDLVFDIVVDDFGCGNFMLNRDFKKTLKSKEFPKARVRVGNIRTSNSKYFCDLTVNMVGKKLDFPNLELVRNTEGVTAQIGMGFSTLGLEPPSKMGGLVTVDEALKLEIFLGFRVSR
;
A
#
# COMPACT_ATOMS: atom_id res chain seq x y z
N MET A 1 4.46 29.27 20.61
CA MET A 1 3.85 28.99 19.28
C MET A 1 4.88 28.17 18.52
N ASP A 2 4.73 26.85 18.50
CA ASP A 2 5.68 25.97 17.84
C ASP A 2 5.38 25.92 16.35
N PHE A 3 6.30 26.43 15.53
CA PHE A 3 6.30 26.17 14.10
C PHE A 3 6.81 24.75 13.90
N SER A 4 5.92 23.76 14.05
CA SER A 4 6.21 22.39 13.62
C SER A 4 6.49 22.42 12.12
N THR A 5 7.77 22.27 11.75
CA THR A 5 8.19 22.08 10.37
C THR A 5 7.44 20.89 9.81
N ARG A 6 6.41 21.15 9.00
CA ARG A 6 5.68 20.09 8.30
C ARG A 6 6.65 19.41 7.35
N THR A 7 7.01 18.17 7.67
CA THR A 7 7.72 17.30 6.73
C THR A 7 6.90 17.22 5.45
N PRO A 8 7.48 17.47 4.27
CA PRO A 8 6.74 17.33 3.02
C PRO A 8 6.26 15.88 2.88
N ASP A 9 5.03 15.72 2.40
CA ASP A 9 4.47 14.40 2.15
C ASP A 9 5.34 13.63 1.13
N LEU A 10 5.53 12.35 1.42
CA LEU A 10 6.15 11.42 0.50
C LEU A 10 5.07 10.91 -0.46
N VAL A 11 5.28 11.05 -1.77
CA VAL A 11 4.32 10.62 -2.78
C VAL A 11 5.01 9.65 -3.74
N PHE A 12 4.41 8.48 -3.92
CA PHE A 12 4.91 7.41 -4.78
C PHE A 12 3.85 7.09 -5.84
N ASP A 13 4.25 7.19 -7.11
CA ASP A 13 3.48 6.68 -8.24
C ASP A 13 4.08 5.34 -8.65
N ILE A 14 3.39 4.26 -8.31
CA ILE A 14 3.82 2.88 -8.56
C ILE A 14 3.16 2.39 -9.84
N VAL A 15 3.94 1.94 -10.81
CA VAL A 15 3.42 1.40 -12.07
C VAL A 15 2.84 0.01 -11.80
N VAL A 16 1.56 -0.19 -12.13
CA VAL A 16 0.85 -1.47 -11.88
C VAL A 16 1.52 -2.62 -12.63
N ASP A 17 2.15 -2.34 -13.77
CA ASP A 17 2.88 -3.34 -14.53
C ASP A 17 4.16 -3.85 -13.86
N ASP A 18 4.68 -3.14 -12.85
CA ASP A 18 5.85 -3.56 -12.08
C ASP A 18 5.47 -4.53 -10.94
N PHE A 19 4.17 -4.73 -10.70
CA PHE A 19 3.73 -5.70 -9.69
C PHE A 19 4.02 -7.15 -10.13
N GLY A 20 4.64 -7.89 -9.22
CA GLY A 20 5.04 -9.28 -9.41
C GLY A 20 4.52 -10.21 -8.31
N CYS A 21 3.94 -11.33 -8.73
CA CYS A 21 3.44 -12.42 -7.91
C CYS A 21 4.24 -13.73 -8.11
N GLY A 22 5.49 -13.64 -8.60
CA GLY A 22 6.43 -14.77 -8.71
C GLY A 22 6.27 -15.67 -9.94
N ASN A 23 5.22 -15.54 -10.76
CA ASN A 23 5.06 -16.26 -12.03
C ASN A 23 4.26 -15.45 -13.06
N PHE A 24 4.58 -15.63 -14.35
CA PHE A 24 3.97 -14.88 -15.47
C PHE A 24 2.44 -14.95 -15.50
N MET A 25 1.85 -16.14 -15.31
CA MET A 25 0.38 -16.27 -15.33
C MET A 25 -0.27 -15.51 -14.16
N LEU A 26 0.32 -15.58 -12.97
CA LEU A 26 -0.17 -14.87 -11.79
C LEU A 26 -0.05 -13.35 -11.96
N ASN A 27 1.07 -12.88 -12.53
CA ASN A 27 1.27 -11.46 -12.82
C ASN A 27 0.20 -10.95 -13.79
N ARG A 28 -0.09 -11.71 -14.85
CA ARG A 28 -1.10 -11.34 -15.84
C ARG A 28 -2.49 -11.24 -15.21
N ASP A 29 -2.88 -12.22 -14.40
CA ASP A 29 -4.18 -12.23 -13.76
C ASP A 29 -4.31 -11.09 -12.75
N PHE A 30 -3.27 -10.85 -11.94
CA PHE A 30 -3.22 -9.73 -10.99
C PHE A 30 -3.35 -8.37 -11.68
N LYS A 31 -2.60 -8.14 -12.76
CA LYS A 31 -2.69 -6.91 -13.57
C LYS A 31 -4.09 -6.71 -14.17
N LYS A 32 -4.71 -7.80 -14.62
CA LYS A 32 -6.09 -7.77 -15.14
C LYS A 32 -7.09 -7.42 -14.02
N THR A 33 -6.97 -8.02 -12.84
CA THR A 33 -7.79 -7.71 -11.66
C THR A 33 -7.66 -6.23 -11.30
N LEU A 34 -6.45 -5.67 -11.34
CA LEU A 34 -6.21 -4.25 -11.09
C LEU A 34 -6.61 -3.32 -12.25
N LYS A 35 -7.17 -3.87 -13.34
CA LYS A 35 -7.55 -3.13 -14.55
C LYS A 35 -6.41 -2.23 -15.05
N SER A 36 -5.19 -2.77 -15.17
CA SER A 36 -3.97 -1.99 -15.45
C SER A 36 -4.02 -1.10 -16.69
N LYS A 37 -4.86 -1.43 -17.69
CA LYS A 37 -5.10 -0.59 -18.87
C LYS A 37 -5.86 0.70 -18.54
N GLU A 38 -6.81 0.63 -17.61
CA GLU A 38 -7.62 1.77 -17.15
C GLU A 38 -6.90 2.53 -16.01
N PHE A 39 -6.22 1.80 -15.13
CA PHE A 39 -5.48 2.33 -13.98
C PHE A 39 -4.02 1.88 -14.01
N PRO A 40 -3.16 2.50 -14.86
CA PRO A 40 -1.78 2.06 -15.05
C PRO A 40 -0.86 2.36 -13.85
N LYS A 41 -1.32 3.17 -12.90
CA LYS A 41 -0.57 3.58 -11.72
C LYS A 41 -1.42 3.47 -10.46
N ALA A 42 -0.80 3.03 -9.38
CA ALA A 42 -1.28 3.23 -8.02
C ALA A 42 -0.52 4.40 -7.39
N ARG A 43 -1.22 5.27 -6.66
CA ARG A 43 -0.60 6.41 -5.98
C ARG A 43 -0.68 6.23 -4.47
N VAL A 44 0.47 6.23 -3.81
CA VAL A 44 0.60 6.19 -2.35
C VAL A 44 1.10 7.53 -1.86
N ARG A 45 0.45 8.11 -0.85
CA ARG A 45 0.88 9.33 -0.17
C ARG A 45 1.03 9.04 1.31
N VAL A 46 2.19 9.37 1.86
CA VAL A 46 2.46 9.35 3.30
C VAL A 46 2.67 10.78 3.77
N GLY A 47 1.74 11.25 4.58
CA GLY A 47 1.74 12.60 5.14
C GLY A 47 1.77 12.60 6.65
N ASN A 48 1.93 13.80 7.22
CA ASN A 48 1.75 14.05 8.66
C ASN A 48 2.51 13.04 9.54
N ILE A 49 3.75 12.72 9.14
CA ILE A 49 4.61 11.80 9.90
C ILE A 49 4.96 12.48 11.22
N ARG A 50 4.64 11.80 12.31
CA ARG A 50 4.77 12.34 13.66
C ARG A 50 5.23 11.25 14.62
N THR A 51 5.81 11.68 15.73
CA THR A 51 6.24 10.81 16.80
C THR A 51 5.45 11.12 18.07
N SER A 52 5.08 10.07 18.81
CA SER A 52 4.44 10.19 20.11
C SER A 52 4.73 8.95 20.94
N ASN A 53 5.16 9.12 22.20
CA ASN A 53 5.48 8.01 23.12
C ASN A 53 6.38 6.92 22.49
N SER A 54 7.47 7.35 21.83
CA SER A 54 8.41 6.45 21.13
C SER A 54 7.83 5.64 19.95
N LYS A 55 6.59 5.94 19.53
CA LYS A 55 5.94 5.39 18.35
C LYS A 55 5.92 6.40 17.21
N TYR A 56 5.84 5.90 15.99
CA TYR A 56 5.68 6.70 14.79
C TYR A 56 4.26 6.57 14.28
N PHE A 57 3.72 7.66 13.74
CA PHE A 57 2.40 7.67 13.13
C PHE A 57 2.45 8.45 11.82
N CYS A 58 1.57 8.12 10.89
CA CYS A 58 1.37 8.90 9.67
C CYS A 58 -0.10 8.92 9.25
N ASP A 59 -0.41 9.78 8.29
CA ASP A 59 -1.64 9.69 7.52
C ASP A 59 -1.28 9.10 6.16
N LEU A 60 -1.86 7.94 5.85
CA LEU A 60 -1.60 7.21 4.60
C LEU A 60 -2.82 7.30 3.69
N THR A 61 -2.60 7.66 2.42
CA THR A 61 -3.59 7.55 1.36
C THR A 61 -3.09 6.61 0.28
N VAL A 62 -3.94 5.67 -0.14
CA VAL A 62 -3.70 4.77 -1.27
C VAL A 62 -4.79 4.98 -2.31
N ASN A 63 -4.40 5.33 -3.54
CA ASN A 63 -5.29 5.38 -4.70
C ASN A 63 -4.95 4.22 -5.63
N MET A 64 -5.88 3.29 -5.80
CA MET A 64 -5.68 2.08 -6.57
C MET A 64 -7.02 1.62 -7.16
N VAL A 65 -7.02 1.23 -8.45
CA VAL A 65 -8.24 0.84 -9.21
C VAL A 65 -9.39 1.85 -9.07
N GLY A 66 -9.07 3.15 -9.14
CA GLY A 66 -10.07 4.22 -9.00
C GLY A 66 -10.71 4.34 -7.62
N LYS A 67 -10.20 3.62 -6.61
CA LYS A 67 -10.60 3.74 -5.21
C LYS A 67 -9.54 4.47 -4.41
N LYS A 68 -9.99 5.37 -3.54
CA LYS A 68 -9.17 6.05 -2.55
C LYS A 68 -9.41 5.41 -1.19
N LEU A 69 -8.33 5.03 -0.52
CA LEU A 69 -8.32 4.50 0.84
C LEU A 69 -7.51 5.45 1.70
N ASP A 70 -8.07 5.84 2.84
CA ASP A 70 -7.44 6.75 3.78
C ASP A 70 -7.28 6.03 5.13
N PHE A 71 -6.06 6.03 5.66
CA PHE A 71 -5.68 5.48 6.95
C PHE A 71 -5.09 6.61 7.79
N PRO A 72 -5.94 7.42 8.45
CA PRO A 72 -5.47 8.47 9.32
C PRO A 72 -4.85 7.86 10.57
N ASN A 73 -3.81 8.50 11.10
CA ASN A 73 -3.18 8.08 12.35
C ASN A 73 -2.67 6.65 12.38
N LEU A 74 -2.20 6.13 11.24
CA LEU A 74 -1.64 4.80 11.12
C LEU A 74 -0.37 4.68 11.97
N GLU A 75 -0.36 3.73 12.92
CA GLU A 75 0.83 3.42 13.72
C GLU A 75 1.87 2.70 12.85
N LEU A 76 3.12 3.13 12.96
CA LEU A 76 4.26 2.53 12.29
C LEU A 76 5.18 1.86 13.30
N VAL A 77 5.61 0.65 12.98
CA VAL A 77 6.55 -0.13 13.78
C VAL A 77 7.96 0.20 13.34
N ARG A 78 8.81 0.63 14.29
CA ARG A 78 10.23 0.92 14.00
C ARG A 78 11.05 -0.36 13.96
N ASN A 79 11.95 -0.45 12.98
CA ASN A 79 13.04 -1.43 12.95
C ASN A 79 14.40 -0.73 12.73
N THR A 80 15.46 -1.50 12.47
CA THR A 80 16.81 -0.98 12.28
C THR A 80 16.99 -0.16 11.01
N GLU A 81 16.19 -0.42 9.98
CA GLU A 81 16.34 0.17 8.64
C GLU A 81 15.32 1.27 8.36
N GLY A 82 14.25 1.35 9.15
CA GLY A 82 13.16 2.28 8.90
C GLY A 82 11.95 2.04 9.80
N VAL A 83 10.77 2.33 9.25
CA VAL A 83 9.48 2.08 9.87
C VAL A 83 8.56 1.32 8.91
N THR A 84 7.73 0.42 9.45
CA THR A 84 6.79 -0.40 8.67
C THR A 84 5.35 -0.26 9.15
N ALA A 85 4.40 -0.53 8.26
CA ALA A 85 3.02 -0.81 8.63
C ALA A 85 2.46 -1.94 7.76
N GLN A 86 1.56 -2.73 8.35
CA GLN A 86 0.81 -3.77 7.66
C GLN A 86 -0.68 -3.48 7.80
N ILE A 87 -1.37 -3.49 6.67
CA ILE A 87 -2.80 -3.23 6.56
C ILE A 87 -3.45 -4.44 5.90
N GLY A 88 -4.29 -5.14 6.65
CA GLY A 88 -5.16 -6.17 6.10
C GLY A 88 -6.45 -5.56 5.58
N MET A 89 -6.86 -5.94 4.37
CA MET A 89 -8.10 -5.45 3.75
C MET A 89 -8.66 -6.50 2.78
N GLY A 90 -9.99 -6.52 2.60
CA GLY A 90 -10.61 -7.42 1.62
C GLY A 90 -10.54 -6.87 0.20
N PHE A 91 -10.58 -7.74 -0.81
CA PHE A 91 -10.70 -7.33 -2.23
C PHE A 91 -11.91 -6.41 -2.49
N SER A 92 -13.01 -6.64 -1.77
CA SER A 92 -14.23 -5.82 -1.83
C SER A 92 -13.99 -4.35 -1.45
N THR A 93 -12.99 -4.06 -0.60
CA THR A 93 -12.63 -2.69 -0.21
C THR A 93 -12.09 -1.89 -1.41
N LEU A 94 -11.52 -2.58 -2.40
CA LEU A 94 -11.09 -2.01 -3.68
C LEU A 94 -12.16 -2.13 -4.77
N GLY A 95 -13.34 -2.67 -4.45
CA GLY A 95 -14.35 -3.03 -5.45
C GLY A 95 -13.85 -4.08 -6.44
N LEU A 96 -12.96 -4.96 -5.98
CA LEU A 96 -12.41 -6.06 -6.76
C LEU A 96 -13.07 -7.37 -6.37
N GLU A 97 -13.18 -8.26 -7.34
CA GLU A 97 -13.48 -9.66 -7.09
C GLU A 97 -12.15 -10.43 -6.90
N PRO A 98 -12.09 -11.38 -5.94
CA PRO A 98 -10.91 -12.19 -5.78
C PRO A 98 -10.65 -13.03 -7.05
N PRO A 99 -9.39 -13.24 -7.44
CA PRO A 99 -9.08 -14.07 -8.60
C PRO A 99 -9.49 -15.53 -8.31
N SER A 100 -10.39 -16.07 -9.13
CA SER A 100 -10.80 -17.48 -9.06
C SER A 100 -9.77 -18.36 -9.78
N LYS A 101 -9.35 -19.47 -9.14
CA LYS A 101 -8.52 -20.49 -9.80
C LYS A 101 -9.32 -21.79 -9.99
N MET A 102 -9.40 -22.23 -11.25
CA MET A 102 -9.88 -23.53 -11.73
C MET A 102 -11.17 -24.07 -11.10
N GLY A 103 -12.32 -23.77 -11.72
CA GLY A 103 -13.54 -24.56 -11.55
C GLY A 103 -14.17 -24.57 -10.15
N GLY A 104 -13.79 -23.65 -9.26
CA GLY A 104 -14.37 -23.52 -7.91
C GLY A 104 -13.74 -24.42 -6.83
N LEU A 105 -12.62 -25.10 -7.10
CA LEU A 105 -11.99 -26.02 -6.14
C LEU A 105 -10.99 -25.37 -5.18
N VAL A 106 -10.54 -24.14 -5.46
CA VAL A 106 -9.58 -23.42 -4.59
C VAL A 106 -10.04 -21.98 -4.38
N THR A 107 -10.54 -21.70 -3.18
CA THR A 107 -10.83 -20.34 -2.71
C THR A 107 -9.53 -19.71 -2.22
N VAL A 108 -9.08 -18.65 -2.89
CA VAL A 108 -7.96 -17.83 -2.42
C VAL A 108 -8.43 -17.05 -1.20
N ASP A 109 -7.61 -16.99 -0.15
CA ASP A 109 -7.87 -16.20 1.04
C ASP A 109 -8.23 -14.75 0.65
N GLU A 110 -9.39 -14.27 1.09
CA GLU A 110 -10.00 -13.01 0.64
C GLU A 110 -9.26 -11.76 1.12
N ALA A 111 -8.20 -11.95 1.92
CA ALA A 111 -7.41 -10.89 2.52
C ALA A 111 -6.24 -10.45 1.63
N LEU A 112 -6.31 -9.21 1.16
CA LEU A 112 -5.18 -8.47 0.62
C LEU A 112 -4.40 -7.83 1.77
N LYS A 113 -3.10 -8.05 1.81
CA LYS A 113 -2.19 -7.43 2.79
C LYS A 113 -1.35 -6.39 2.08
N LEU A 114 -1.48 -5.14 2.49
CA LEU A 114 -0.61 -4.05 2.07
C LEU A 114 0.46 -3.85 3.14
N GLU A 115 1.72 -3.99 2.75
CA GLU A 115 2.87 -3.63 3.57
C GLU A 115 3.53 -2.39 3.01
N ILE A 116 3.86 -1.45 3.90
CA ILE A 116 4.60 -0.24 3.56
C ILE A 116 5.86 -0.21 4.42
N PHE A 117 6.98 0.08 3.78
CA PHE A 117 8.27 0.29 4.42
C PHE A 117 8.84 1.65 4.02
N LEU A 118 9.17 2.47 5.03
CA LEU A 118 9.83 3.76 4.85
C LEU A 118 11.22 3.69 5.48
N GLY A 119 12.25 3.60 4.63
CA GLY A 119 13.64 3.52 5.06
C GLY A 119 14.17 4.82 5.65
N PHE A 120 15.02 4.73 6.67
CA PHE A 120 15.79 5.86 7.15
C PHE A 120 16.86 6.22 6.12
N ARG A 121 16.93 7.50 5.75
CA ARG A 121 18.01 7.99 4.89
C ARG A 121 19.33 7.88 5.65
N VAL A 122 20.22 7.01 5.19
CA VAL A 122 21.62 7.01 5.64
C VAL A 122 22.30 8.20 4.99
N SER A 123 22.57 9.23 5.79
CA SER A 123 23.39 10.36 5.35
C SER A 123 24.84 9.90 5.49
N ARG A 124 25.55 9.74 4.36
CA ARG A 124 27.01 9.67 4.36
C ARG A 124 27.57 11.07 4.24
#